data_AF-A0A2S0KY58-F1
#
_entry.id   AF-A0A2S0KY58-F1
#
_cell.length_a   1.000
_cell.length_b   1.000
_cell.length_c   1.000
_cell.angle_alpha   90.00
_cell.angle_beta   90.00
_cell.angle_gamma   90.00
#
_symmetry.space_group_name_H-M   'P 1'
#
loop_
_entity.id
_entity.type
_entity.pdbx_description
1 polymer ?
#
loop_
_entity_poly.entity_id
_entity_poly.type
_entity_poly.pdbx_seq_one_letter_code
_entity_poly.pdbx_strand_id
1 'polypeptide(L)'
;MRNCCGRPAPEYLKAVLPLLEAEFDLFPNLKAVMLMEDVVKKMFNRIAKKRSGRNVIPSGSTYKLRGGAFYFGDVRVFPSCIMTGGNLLIERSKFEMASADIARMPALLKA
;
A
#
# COMPACT_ATOMS: atom_id res chain seq x y z
N MET A 1 -22.70 4.34 18.78
CA MET A 1 -22.00 4.28 17.47
C MET A 1 -21.23 2.98 17.42
N ARG A 2 -21.51 2.10 16.45
CA ARG A 2 -20.78 0.84 16.31
C ARG A 2 -19.38 1.17 15.79
N ASN A 3 -18.36 0.77 16.54
CA ASN A 3 -16.96 0.75 16.10
C ASN A 3 -16.82 -0.23 14.93
N CYS A 4 -17.18 0.20 13.73
CA CYS A 4 -16.98 -0.59 12.53
C CYS A 4 -15.51 -0.49 12.13
N CYS A 5 -14.79 -1.60 12.37
CA CYS A 5 -13.40 -1.90 12.02
C CYS A 5 -12.34 -1.47 13.05
N GLY A 6 -12.19 -2.26 14.11
CA GLY A 6 -10.93 -2.31 14.86
C GLY A 6 -9.77 -2.78 13.98
N ARG A 7 -8.54 -2.37 14.30
CA ARG A 7 -7.33 -2.84 13.59
C ARG A 7 -7.31 -4.38 13.58
N PRO A 8 -7.07 -5.04 12.43
CA PRO A 8 -7.02 -6.50 12.37
C PRO A 8 -5.98 -7.03 13.35
N ALA A 9 -6.31 -8.14 14.01
CA ALA A 9 -5.40 -8.73 14.97
C ALA A 9 -4.14 -9.28 14.28
N PRO A 10 -2.95 -9.22 14.91
CA PRO A 10 -1.69 -9.62 14.27
C PRO A 10 -1.65 -11.06 13.76
N GLU A 11 -2.34 -11.97 14.43
CA GLU A 11 -2.49 -13.38 14.04
C GLU A 11 -3.27 -13.53 12.74
N TYR A 12 -4.34 -12.75 12.54
CA TYR A 12 -5.09 -12.74 11.30
C TYR A 12 -4.22 -12.27 10.13
N LEU A 13 -3.43 -11.21 10.34
CA LEU A 13 -2.51 -10.70 9.32
C LEU A 13 -1.42 -11.71 8.95
N LYS A 14 -1.00 -12.58 9.88
CA LYS A 14 -0.06 -13.67 9.58
C LYS A 14 -0.73 -14.77 8.76
N ALA A 15 -1.97 -15.13 9.10
CA ALA A 15 -2.72 -16.17 8.42
C ALA A 15 -3.04 -15.82 6.96
N VAL A 16 -3.36 -14.55 6.68
CA VAL A 16 -3.70 -14.09 5.32
C VAL A 16 -2.50 -13.68 4.47
N LEU A 17 -1.29 -13.57 5.06
CA LEU A 17 -0.10 -13.13 4.32
C LEU A 17 0.29 -14.07 3.17
N PRO A 18 0.25 -15.42 3.31
CA PRO A 18 0.52 -16.33 2.21
C PRO A 18 -0.50 -16.21 1.07
N LEU A 19 -1.77 -15.93 1.40
CA LEU A 19 -2.81 -15.71 0.40
C LEU A 19 -2.52 -14.45 -0.40
N LEU A 20 -2.24 -13.33 0.27
CA LEU A 20 -1.85 -12.09 -0.40
C LEU A 20 -0.62 -12.29 -1.29
N GLU A 21 0.37 -13.05 -0.82
CA GLU A 21 1.56 -13.38 -1.61
C GLU A 21 1.21 -14.17 -2.89
N ALA A 22 0.33 -15.16 -2.79
CA ALA A 22 -0.16 -15.92 -3.94
C ALA A 22 -0.98 -15.06 -4.91
N GLU A 23 -1.81 -14.13 -4.40
CA GLU A 23 -2.57 -13.19 -5.22
C GLU A 23 -1.65 -12.29 -6.06
N PHE A 24 -0.52 -11.83 -5.51
CA PHE A 24 0.45 -11.05 -6.27
C PHE A 24 1.02 -11.82 -7.47
N ASP A 25 1.22 -13.12 -7.34
CA ASP A 25 1.76 -13.96 -8.42
C ASP A 25 0.77 -14.17 -9.57
N LEU A 26 -0.52 -13.88 -9.37
CA LEU A 26 -1.56 -13.93 -10.42
C LEU A 26 -1.48 -12.76 -11.40
N PHE A 27 -0.67 -11.73 -11.12
CA PHE A 27 -0.55 -10.53 -11.95
C PHE A 27 0.83 -10.44 -12.63
N PRO A 28 1.09 -11.20 -13.71
CA PRO A 28 2.41 -11.27 -14.35
C PRO A 28 2.86 -9.94 -14.97
N ASN A 29 1.92 -9.06 -15.31
CA ASN A 29 2.19 -7.75 -15.90
C ASN A 29 2.06 -6.61 -14.88
N LEU A 30 2.15 -6.89 -13.58
CA LEU A 30 2.03 -5.88 -12.54
C LEU A 30 3.10 -4.79 -12.72
N LYS A 31 2.67 -3.52 -12.83
CA LYS A 31 3.56 -2.35 -12.97
C LYS A 31 3.54 -1.44 -11.76
N ALA A 32 2.43 -1.39 -11.04
CA ALA A 32 2.26 -0.49 -9.92
C ALA A 32 1.39 -1.12 -8.81
N VAL A 33 1.79 -0.91 -7.57
CA VAL A 33 1.05 -1.33 -6.36
C VAL A 33 0.89 -0.12 -5.46
N MET A 34 -0.34 0.13 -5.00
CA MET A 34 -0.63 1.21 -4.06
C MET A 34 -1.01 0.64 -2.69
N LEU A 35 -0.27 1.06 -1.66
CA LEU A 35 -0.39 0.57 -0.30
C LEU A 35 -1.26 1.56 0.50
N MET A 36 -2.54 1.24 0.59
CA MET A 36 -3.59 2.13 1.10
C MET A 36 -3.69 2.21 2.63
N GLU A 37 -2.66 1.81 3.39
CA GLU A 37 -2.54 2.06 4.83
C GLU A 37 -1.18 1.60 5.40
N ASP A 38 -0.88 1.97 6.66
CA ASP A 38 0.31 1.49 7.37
C ASP A 38 0.31 -0.04 7.60
N VAL A 39 -0.87 -0.63 7.84
CA VAL A 39 -1.01 -2.09 7.97
C VAL A 39 -0.63 -2.79 6.66
N VAL A 40 -1.13 -2.28 5.53
CA VAL A 40 -0.83 -2.80 4.19
C VAL A 40 0.66 -2.64 3.87
N LYS A 41 1.27 -1.48 4.22
CA LYS A 41 2.71 -1.26 4.10
C LYS A 41 3.53 -2.31 4.85
N LYS A 42 3.15 -2.64 6.09
CA LYS A 42 3.82 -3.67 6.89
C LYS A 42 3.69 -5.05 6.27
N MET A 43 2.52 -5.42 5.77
CA MET A 43 2.31 -6.70 5.09
C MET A 43 3.16 -6.80 3.82
N PHE A 44 3.11 -5.79 2.97
CA PHE A 44 3.90 -5.75 1.74
C PHE A 44 5.40 -5.84 2.02
N ASN A 45 5.91 -5.11 3.03
CA ASN A 45 7.31 -5.22 3.43
C ASN A 45 7.69 -6.61 3.92
N ARG A 46 6.78 -7.36 4.56
CA ARG A 46 7.07 -8.75 4.95
C ARG A 46 7.22 -9.66 3.72
N ILE A 47 6.35 -9.52 2.73
CA ILE A 47 6.45 -10.23 1.44
C ILE A 47 7.76 -9.84 0.74
N ALA A 48 8.01 -8.54 0.61
CA ALA A 48 9.21 -8.03 -0.05
C ALA A 48 10.51 -8.47 0.64
N LYS A 49 10.53 -8.48 1.98
CA LYS A 49 11.67 -8.94 2.77
C LYS A 49 11.89 -10.44 2.62
N LYS A 50 10.83 -11.24 2.55
CA LYS A 50 10.92 -12.68 2.27
C LYS A 50 11.52 -12.95 0.89
N ARG A 51 11.13 -12.19 -0.13
CA ARG A 51 11.57 -12.40 -1.53
C ARG A 51 12.93 -11.77 -1.88
N SER A 52 13.25 -10.62 -1.29
CA SER A 52 14.43 -9.80 -1.67
C SER A 52 15.40 -9.50 -0.52
N GLY A 53 15.11 -9.98 0.70
CA GLY A 53 15.94 -9.78 1.89
C GLY A 53 15.79 -8.40 2.57
N ARG A 54 15.10 -7.43 1.94
CA ARG A 54 14.95 -6.05 2.47
C ARG A 54 13.53 -5.52 2.40
N ASN A 55 13.26 -4.49 3.19
CA ASN A 55 12.02 -3.72 3.11
C ASN A 55 12.04 -2.82 1.87
N VAL A 56 10.90 -2.67 1.21
CA VAL A 56 10.75 -1.75 0.06
C VAL A 56 10.40 -0.34 0.53
N ILE A 57 9.51 -0.24 1.52
CA ILE A 57 9.13 1.04 2.11
C ILE A 57 9.80 1.19 3.47
N PRO A 58 10.55 2.28 3.72
CA PRO A 58 11.17 2.51 5.03
C PRO A 58 10.13 2.80 6.12
N SER A 59 10.56 2.75 7.37
CA SER A 59 9.75 3.21 8.50
C SER A 59 9.51 4.72 8.39
N GLY A 60 8.31 5.16 8.74
CA GLY A 60 7.92 6.57 8.63
C GLY A 60 6.43 6.73 8.39
N SER A 61 5.93 7.94 8.62
CA SER A 61 4.55 8.28 8.30
C SER A 61 4.35 8.31 6.78
N THR A 62 3.23 7.77 6.32
CA THR A 62 2.88 7.74 4.89
C THR A 62 3.02 9.13 4.26
N TYR A 63 2.56 10.17 4.94
CA TYR A 63 2.67 11.56 4.50
C TYR A 63 4.09 11.96 4.06
N LYS A 64 5.13 11.58 4.84
CA LYS A 64 6.53 11.91 4.52
C LYS A 64 7.11 11.05 3.40
N LEU A 65 6.57 9.86 3.22
CA LEU A 65 7.04 8.89 2.22
C LEU A 65 6.35 9.10 0.86
N ARG A 66 5.22 9.82 0.82
CA ARG A 66 4.52 10.15 -0.41
C ARG A 66 5.42 10.92 -1.37
N GLY A 67 5.38 10.55 -2.65
CA GLY A 67 6.25 11.09 -3.68
C GLY A 67 7.63 10.42 -3.79
N GLY A 68 8.00 9.58 -2.82
CA GLY A 68 9.20 8.75 -2.93
C GLY A 68 9.15 7.74 -4.08
N ALA A 69 10.33 7.36 -4.53
CA ALA A 69 10.53 6.37 -5.59
C ALA A 69 10.89 5.00 -5.04
N PHE A 70 9.87 4.19 -4.75
CA PHE A 70 10.04 2.84 -4.22
C PHE A 70 9.69 1.79 -5.26
N TYR A 71 10.49 0.72 -5.28
CA TYR A 71 10.38 -0.34 -6.26
C TYR A 71 10.54 -1.71 -5.60
N PHE A 72 9.77 -2.67 -6.08
CA PHE A 72 9.91 -4.08 -5.78
C PHE A 72 10.11 -4.84 -7.09
N GLY A 73 11.36 -5.16 -7.43
CA GLY A 73 11.70 -5.49 -8.81
C GLY A 73 11.38 -4.32 -9.74
N ASP A 74 10.69 -4.59 -10.84
CA ASP A 74 10.22 -3.57 -11.78
C ASP A 74 8.86 -2.95 -11.40
N VAL A 75 8.25 -3.41 -10.30
CA VAL A 75 6.95 -2.90 -9.84
C VAL A 75 7.15 -1.63 -9.02
N ARG A 76 6.53 -0.53 -9.44
CA ARG A 76 6.50 0.72 -8.66
C ARG A 76 5.58 0.55 -7.44
N VAL A 77 6.04 0.97 -6.26
CA VAL A 77 5.25 0.87 -5.02
C VAL A 77 4.95 2.26 -4.46
N PHE A 78 3.66 2.54 -4.27
CA PHE A 78 3.16 3.83 -3.79
C PHE A 78 2.66 3.71 -2.34
N PRO A 79 3.33 4.29 -1.34
CA PRO A 79 2.73 4.47 -0.03
C PRO A 79 1.66 5.57 -0.12
N SER A 80 0.39 5.22 0.10
CA SER A 80 -0.72 6.17 0.00
C SER A 80 -1.62 6.17 1.24
N CYS A 81 -2.42 7.22 1.37
CA CYS A 81 -3.35 7.42 2.48
C CYS A 81 -4.56 6.50 2.35
N ILE A 82 -5.20 6.20 3.48
CA ILE A 82 -6.46 5.44 3.50
C ILE A 82 -7.54 6.21 2.74
N MET A 83 -8.22 5.51 1.82
CA MET A 83 -9.31 6.08 1.01
C MET A 83 -10.70 5.75 1.58
N THR A 84 -10.77 5.34 2.84
CA THR A 84 -12.00 4.93 3.51
C THR A 84 -12.07 5.54 4.92
N GLY A 85 -13.29 5.63 5.48
CA GLY A 85 -13.56 6.16 6.82
C GLY A 85 -13.93 7.64 6.86
N GLY A 86 -14.49 8.08 8.00
CA GLY A 86 -15.03 9.44 8.16
C GLY A 86 -14.01 10.56 7.98
N ASN A 87 -12.72 10.27 8.25
CA ASN A 87 -11.64 11.25 8.09
C ASN A 87 -11.44 11.71 6.63
N LEU A 88 -11.79 10.88 5.63
CA LEU A 88 -11.71 11.28 4.24
C LEU A 88 -12.69 12.42 3.90
N LEU A 89 -13.87 12.40 4.52
CA LEU A 89 -14.94 13.38 4.32
C LEU A 89 -14.69 14.69 5.06
N ILE A 90 -13.76 14.70 6.01
CA ILE A 90 -13.45 15.87 6.87
C ILE A 90 -12.16 16.54 6.39
N GLU A 91 -11.16 15.76 6.02
CA GLU A 91 -9.85 16.28 5.61
C GLU A 91 -9.72 16.26 4.09
N ARG A 92 -10.11 17.36 3.45
CA ARG A 92 -9.95 17.59 1.99
C ARG A 92 -8.54 17.27 1.48
N SER A 93 -7.53 17.56 2.29
CA SER A 93 -6.13 17.25 1.97
C SER A 93 -5.89 15.75 1.74
N LYS A 94 -6.54 14.85 2.49
CA LYS A 94 -6.40 13.39 2.30
C LYS A 94 -6.98 12.92 0.97
N PHE A 95 -8.11 13.50 0.56
CA PHE A 95 -8.72 13.23 -0.73
C PHE A 95 -7.82 13.70 -1.88
N GLU A 96 -7.34 14.94 -1.84
CA GLU A 96 -6.43 15.49 -2.85
C GLU A 96 -5.12 14.70 -2.92
N MET A 97 -4.59 14.27 -1.77
CA MET A 97 -3.40 13.42 -1.70
C MET A 97 -3.62 12.06 -2.37
N ALA A 98 -4.70 11.35 -2.05
CA ALA A 98 -5.01 10.06 -2.69
C ALA A 98 -5.23 10.23 -4.20
N SER A 99 -5.95 11.28 -4.61
CA SER A 99 -6.16 11.61 -6.02
C SER A 99 -4.84 11.85 -6.76
N ALA A 100 -3.92 12.60 -6.16
CA ALA A 100 -2.61 12.88 -6.74
C ALA A 100 -1.73 11.62 -6.84
N ASP A 101 -1.86 10.68 -5.91
CA ASP A 101 -1.13 9.41 -5.97
C ASP A 101 -1.66 8.52 -7.10
N ILE A 102 -2.98 8.42 -7.26
CA ILE A 102 -3.64 7.69 -8.36
C ILE A 102 -3.26 8.30 -9.71
N ALA A 103 -3.30 9.62 -9.84
CA ALA A 103 -2.99 10.31 -11.09
C ALA A 103 -1.55 10.07 -11.61
N ARG A 104 -0.63 9.61 -10.73
CA ARG A 104 0.74 9.25 -11.13
C ARG A 104 0.87 7.84 -11.70
N MET A 105 -0.10 6.96 -11.44
CA MET A 105 -0.04 5.57 -11.89
C MET A 105 -0.18 5.42 -13.41
N PRO A 106 -1.08 6.13 -14.12
CA PRO A 106 -1.24 6.00 -15.57
C PRO A 106 0.05 6.24 -16.36
N ALA A 107 0.93 7.13 -15.89
CA ALA A 107 2.22 7.39 -16.54
C ALA A 107 3.17 6.17 -16.57
N LEU A 108 2.91 5.17 -15.72
CA LEU A 108 3.66 3.91 -15.66
C LEU A 108 3.04 2.81 -16.53
N LEU A 109 1.78 2.99 -16.91
CA LEU A 109 1.05 2.09 -17.80
C LEU A 109 1.26 2.59 -19.23
N LYS A 110 2.46 2.39 -19.75
CA LYS A 110 2.69 2.55 -21.20
C LYS A 110 2.13 1.32 -21.92
N ALA A 111 1.39 1.58 -23.00
CA ALA A 111 1.07 0.59 -24.03
C ALA A 111 2.34 0.14 -24.78
#